data_AF-A0A925VQJ8-F1
#
_entry.id   AF-A0A925VQJ8-F1
#
_cell.length_a   1.000
_cell.length_b   1.000
_cell.length_c   1.000
_cell.angle_alpha   90.00
_cell.angle_beta   90.00
_cell.angle_gamma   90.00
#
_symmetry.space_group_name_H-M   'P 1'
#
loop_
_entity.id
_entity.type
_entity.pdbx_description
1 polymer ?
#
loop_
_entity_poly.entity_id
_entity_poly.type
_entity_poly.pdbx_seq_one_letter_code
_entity_poly.pdbx_strand_id
1 'polypeptide(L)'
;MSRLLVLLAGFLLVGFALRAQPTRTKEEFDAYCAALFPKIQALSADKQYRQILDRYAEWEQAYRALAPATKQDYSNLMTDVHYNKACYYALLKDRPNAVRSFQRAVSSGYRNYNHAKADSDLDFIRDDKVFRQQLAAIREHGDYVYVLQQAKGYAAKDDQKLPAFRYQGADNPQLVALRRTYKLDSIAGAGNEVSRFINLLHWVHEQVPHDGNRENPALRNAQDLLTVCQREKRGLNCRGLATVLNEVYLAIGYKARFVGCLPKDTTDQDSHVINAVYSTT
;
A
#
# COMPACT_ATOMS: atom_id res chain seq x y z
N MET A 1 68.41 -27.33 -44.73
CA MET A 1 68.94 -25.95 -44.79
C MET A 1 67.88 -25.14 -45.51
N SER A 2 67.23 -24.08 -45.00
CA SER A 2 67.64 -23.04 -44.07
C SER A 2 66.43 -22.19 -43.61
N ARG A 3 66.38 -21.90 -42.30
CA ARG A 3 66.02 -20.64 -41.62
C ARG A 3 64.61 -20.01 -41.78
N LEU A 4 63.84 -20.12 -40.70
CA LEU A 4 63.30 -19.06 -39.83
C LEU A 4 63.05 -17.65 -40.43
N LEU A 5 61.79 -17.21 -40.39
CA LEU A 5 61.41 -15.83 -40.05
C LEU A 5 59.93 -15.80 -39.62
N VAL A 6 59.72 -15.74 -38.30
CA VAL A 6 58.43 -15.50 -37.66
C VAL A 6 58.25 -13.99 -37.56
N LEU A 7 57.27 -13.45 -38.28
CA LEU A 7 56.78 -12.08 -38.14
C LEU A 7 55.55 -12.11 -37.22
N LEU A 8 55.76 -11.78 -35.94
CA LEU A 8 54.72 -11.56 -34.95
C LEU A 8 54.09 -10.18 -35.20
N ALA A 9 52.94 -10.15 -35.88
CA ALA A 9 52.09 -8.97 -35.94
C ALA A 9 51.28 -8.88 -34.63
N GLY A 10 51.66 -7.94 -33.76
CA GLY A 10 50.94 -7.64 -32.52
C GLY A 10 49.59 -7.01 -32.82
N PHE A 11 48.51 -7.77 -32.63
CA PHE A 11 47.17 -7.22 -32.48
C PHE A 11 47.06 -6.60 -31.08
N LEU A 12 47.07 -5.26 -31.02
CA LEU A 12 46.66 -4.49 -29.85
C LEU A 12 45.14 -4.68 -29.66
N LEU A 13 44.76 -5.74 -28.95
CA LEU A 13 43.45 -5.85 -28.33
C LEU A 13 43.36 -4.80 -27.22
N VAL A 14 42.80 -3.63 -27.55
CA VAL A 14 42.28 -2.71 -26.53
C VAL A 14 41.06 -3.39 -25.92
N GLY A 15 41.31 -4.23 -24.92
CA GLY A 15 40.27 -4.74 -24.06
C GLY A 15 39.66 -3.57 -23.32
N PHE A 16 38.46 -3.15 -23.71
CA PHE A 16 37.59 -2.41 -22.81
C PHE A 16 37.27 -3.36 -21.65
N ALA A 17 38.06 -3.28 -20.59
CA ALA A 17 37.68 -3.82 -19.31
C ALA A 17 36.40 -3.07 -18.89
N LEU A 18 35.24 -3.70 -19.07
CA LEU A 18 34.03 -3.35 -18.33
C LEU A 18 34.40 -3.46 -16.85
N ARG A 19 34.83 -2.35 -16.25
CA ARG A 19 34.94 -2.26 -14.80
C ARG A 19 33.53 -2.51 -14.27
N ALA A 20 33.31 -3.66 -13.66
CA ALA A 20 32.12 -3.91 -12.88
C ALA A 20 32.00 -2.74 -11.89
N GLN A 21 30.92 -1.96 -11.99
CA GLN A 21 30.66 -0.93 -10.99
C GLN A 21 30.52 -1.64 -9.64
N PRO A 22 31.14 -1.12 -8.57
CA PRO A 22 30.97 -1.70 -7.25
C PRO A 22 29.46 -1.74 -6.92
N THR A 23 29.02 -2.87 -6.36
CA THR A 23 27.65 -3.02 -5.87
C THR A 23 27.37 -1.93 -4.85
N ARG A 24 26.38 -1.07 -5.12
CA ARG A 24 25.98 -0.02 -4.20
C ARG A 24 25.43 -0.62 -2.89
N THR A 25 25.73 0.01 -1.77
CA THR A 25 25.00 -0.24 -0.52
C THR A 25 23.56 0.27 -0.62
N LYS A 26 22.72 -0.06 0.37
CA LYS A 26 21.35 0.46 0.44
C LYS A 26 21.37 1.99 0.48
N GLU A 27 22.18 2.56 1.36
CA GLU A 27 22.31 4.01 1.58
C GLU A 27 22.78 4.74 0.31
N GLU A 28 23.74 4.16 -0.41
CA GLU A 28 24.23 4.71 -1.68
C GLU A 28 23.15 4.68 -2.77
N PHE A 29 22.32 3.64 -2.80
CA PHE A 29 21.23 3.54 -3.75
C PHE A 29 20.05 4.46 -3.39
N ASP A 30 19.75 4.63 -2.10
CA ASP A 30 18.78 5.61 -1.60
C ASP A 30 19.20 7.03 -2.01
N ALA A 31 20.47 7.40 -1.78
CA ALA A 31 21.01 8.70 -2.19
C ALA A 31 20.97 8.90 -3.72
N TYR A 32 21.28 7.84 -4.49
CA TYR A 32 21.15 7.86 -5.94
C TYR A 32 19.71 8.10 -6.39
N CYS A 33 18.73 7.40 -5.79
CA CYS A 33 17.31 7.57 -6.09
C CYS A 33 16.83 8.99 -5.74
N ALA A 34 17.19 9.49 -4.56
CA ALA A 34 16.85 10.84 -4.10
C ALA A 34 17.37 11.93 -5.05
N ALA A 35 18.54 11.72 -5.68
CA ALA A 35 19.08 12.64 -6.68
C ALA A 35 18.46 12.47 -8.08
N LEU A 36 17.98 11.27 -8.43
CA LEU A 36 17.48 10.94 -9.76
C LEU A 36 16.02 11.37 -9.96
N PHE A 37 15.11 11.03 -9.04
CA PHE A 37 13.68 11.21 -9.26
C PHE A 37 13.24 12.67 -9.41
N PRO A 38 13.81 13.67 -8.68
CA PRO A 38 13.51 15.07 -8.94
C PRO A 38 13.89 15.50 -10.37
N LYS A 39 14.96 14.95 -10.93
CA LYS A 39 15.35 15.21 -12.33
C LYS A 39 14.34 14.60 -13.29
N ILE A 40 13.89 13.37 -13.04
CA ILE A 40 12.84 12.73 -13.85
C ILE A 40 11.54 13.55 -13.81
N GLN A 41 11.17 14.10 -12.65
CA GLN A 41 10.00 14.96 -12.51
C GLN A 41 10.13 16.24 -13.35
N ALA A 42 11.30 16.89 -13.34
CA ALA A 42 11.56 18.05 -14.20
C ALA A 42 11.47 17.69 -15.69
N LEU A 43 12.10 16.60 -16.12
CA LEU A 43 12.02 16.11 -17.50
C LEU A 43 10.58 15.79 -17.93
N SER A 44 9.76 15.27 -17.00
CA SER A 44 8.34 14.97 -17.26
C SER A 44 7.52 16.23 -17.48
N ALA A 45 7.78 17.30 -16.72
CA ALA A 45 7.13 18.60 -16.92
C ALA A 45 7.41 19.17 -18.31
N ASP A 46 8.64 18.96 -18.81
CA ASP A 46 9.07 19.39 -20.14
C ASP A 46 8.76 18.35 -21.25
N LYS A 47 8.03 17.27 -20.92
CA LYS A 47 7.67 16.18 -21.84
C LYS A 47 8.87 15.53 -22.53
N GLN A 48 10.04 15.53 -21.89
CA GLN A 48 11.29 14.93 -22.39
C GLN A 48 11.33 13.41 -22.19
N TYR A 49 10.30 12.71 -22.67
CA TYR A 49 10.06 11.29 -22.38
C TYR A 49 11.21 10.37 -22.77
N ARG A 50 11.90 10.62 -23.88
CA ARG A 50 13.07 9.83 -24.29
C ARG A 50 14.20 9.90 -23.25
N GLN A 51 14.48 11.09 -22.73
CA GLN A 51 15.50 11.28 -21.71
C GLN A 51 15.11 10.58 -20.40
N ILE A 52 13.83 10.60 -20.04
CA ILE A 52 13.31 9.85 -18.87
C ILE A 52 13.53 8.34 -19.05
N LEU A 53 13.24 7.81 -20.24
CA LEU A 53 13.46 6.40 -20.54
C LEU A 53 14.94 6.01 -20.43
N ASP A 54 15.86 6.88 -20.86
CA ASP A 54 17.30 6.69 -20.68
C ASP A 54 17.69 6.67 -19.20
N ARG A 55 17.13 7.60 -18.40
CA ARG A 55 17.33 7.64 -16.94
C ARG A 55 16.82 6.37 -16.26
N TYR A 56 15.67 5.86 -16.68
CA TYR A 56 15.13 4.60 -16.16
C TYR A 56 15.95 3.39 -16.57
N ALA A 57 16.51 3.35 -17.78
CA ALA A 57 17.40 2.28 -18.20
C ALA A 57 18.67 2.22 -17.32
N GLU A 58 19.25 3.38 -16.99
CA GLU A 58 20.37 3.46 -16.05
C GLU A 58 19.97 3.04 -14.63
N TRP A 59 18.79 3.46 -14.17
CA TRP A 59 18.27 3.05 -12.87
C TRP A 59 18.05 1.53 -12.80
N GLU A 60 17.48 0.91 -13.84
CA GLU A 60 17.31 -0.54 -13.93
C GLU A 60 18.66 -1.27 -13.90
N GLN A 61 19.69 -0.74 -14.57
CA GLN A 61 21.04 -1.29 -14.52
C GLN A 61 21.62 -1.20 -13.11
N ALA A 62 21.48 -0.04 -12.45
CA ALA A 62 21.91 0.17 -11.08
C ALA A 62 21.19 -0.78 -10.11
N TYR A 63 19.87 -0.95 -10.26
CA TYR A 63 19.07 -1.88 -9.46
C TYR A 63 19.52 -3.33 -9.65
N ARG A 64 19.81 -3.76 -10.90
CA ARG A 64 20.29 -5.13 -11.17
C ARG A 64 21.61 -5.45 -10.50
N ALA A 65 22.46 -4.45 -10.26
CA ALA A 65 23.73 -4.62 -9.57
C ALA A 65 23.59 -4.79 -8.04
N LEU A 66 22.43 -4.45 -7.45
CA LEU A 66 22.19 -4.58 -6.01
C LEU A 66 22.21 -6.04 -5.54
N ALA A 67 22.57 -6.22 -4.26
CA ALA A 67 22.43 -7.49 -3.57
C ALA A 67 20.95 -7.93 -3.48
N PRO A 68 20.64 -9.25 -3.47
CA PRO A 68 19.26 -9.74 -3.47
C PRO A 68 18.37 -9.21 -2.32
N ALA A 69 18.90 -9.15 -1.09
CA ALA A 69 18.16 -8.60 0.06
C ALA A 69 17.79 -7.13 -0.16
N THR A 70 18.75 -6.33 -0.65
CA THR A 70 18.54 -4.91 -0.95
C THR A 70 17.55 -4.70 -2.10
N LYS A 71 17.51 -5.58 -3.10
CA LYS A 71 16.55 -5.50 -4.22
C LYS A 71 15.09 -5.58 -3.75
N GLN A 72 14.83 -6.35 -2.71
CA GLN A 72 13.48 -6.53 -2.17
C GLN A 72 12.89 -5.21 -1.68
N ASP A 73 13.71 -4.37 -1.04
CA ASP A 73 13.31 -3.05 -0.53
C ASP A 73 12.82 -2.09 -1.63
N TYR A 74 13.26 -2.29 -2.87
CA TYR A 74 12.91 -1.42 -4.01
C TYR A 74 12.02 -2.11 -5.04
N SER A 75 11.39 -3.24 -4.67
CA SER A 75 10.47 -3.97 -5.56
C SER A 75 9.28 -3.12 -6.01
N ASN A 76 8.66 -2.36 -5.09
CA ASN A 76 7.59 -1.41 -5.41
C ASN A 76 8.06 -0.33 -6.39
N LEU A 77 9.28 0.21 -6.18
CA LEU A 77 9.84 1.22 -7.06
C LEU A 77 10.11 0.67 -8.48
N MET A 78 10.54 -0.59 -8.60
CA MET A 78 10.69 -1.26 -9.89
C MET A 78 9.35 -1.36 -10.63
N THR A 79 8.29 -1.70 -9.90
CA THR A 79 6.92 -1.75 -10.45
C THR A 79 6.48 -0.39 -10.99
N ASP A 80 6.71 0.68 -10.23
CA ASP A 80 6.38 2.06 -10.65
C ASP A 80 7.19 2.49 -11.88
N VAL A 81 8.49 2.16 -11.92
CA VAL A 81 9.35 2.43 -13.08
C VAL A 81 8.82 1.71 -14.33
N HIS A 82 8.44 0.44 -14.22
CA HIS A 82 7.87 -0.29 -15.36
C HIS A 82 6.53 0.28 -15.83
N TYR A 83 5.66 0.71 -14.91
CA TYR A 83 4.39 1.35 -15.25
C TYR A 83 4.63 2.69 -15.97
N ASN A 84 5.46 3.56 -15.41
CA ASN A 84 5.77 4.87 -16.00
C ASN A 84 6.44 4.73 -17.37
N LYS A 85 7.32 3.74 -17.56
CA LYS A 85 7.87 3.41 -18.88
C LYS A 85 6.77 3.08 -19.87
N ALA A 86 5.74 2.33 -19.47
CA ALA A 86 4.60 2.03 -20.34
C ALA A 86 3.89 3.31 -20.80
N CYS A 87 3.63 4.24 -19.88
CA CYS A 87 3.03 5.55 -20.18
C CYS A 87 3.90 6.34 -21.16
N TYR A 88 5.20 6.49 -20.89
CA TYR A 88 6.11 7.26 -21.73
C TYR A 88 6.30 6.66 -23.14
N TYR A 89 6.40 5.33 -23.26
CA TYR A 89 6.42 4.69 -24.58
C TYR A 89 5.10 4.86 -25.33
N ALA A 90 3.95 4.80 -24.65
CA ALA A 90 2.64 5.01 -25.26
C ALA A 90 2.46 6.46 -25.75
N LEU A 91 2.93 7.45 -24.98
CA LEU A 91 2.98 8.87 -25.37
C LEU A 91 3.88 9.10 -26.59
N LEU A 92 5.01 8.38 -26.67
CA LEU A 92 5.92 8.37 -27.83
C LEU A 92 5.42 7.54 -29.02
N LYS A 93 4.22 6.94 -28.92
CA LYS A 93 3.61 6.08 -29.94
C LYS A 93 4.42 4.82 -30.26
N ASP A 94 5.19 4.34 -29.29
CA ASP A 94 5.97 3.09 -29.36
C ASP A 94 5.19 1.93 -28.70
N ARG A 95 4.27 1.33 -29.47
CA ARG A 95 3.38 0.27 -28.98
C ARG A 95 4.12 -0.95 -28.44
N PRO A 96 5.13 -1.53 -29.13
CA PRO A 96 5.80 -2.74 -28.65
C PRO A 96 6.46 -2.55 -27.28
N ASN A 97 7.11 -1.40 -27.03
CA ASN A 97 7.77 -1.15 -25.77
C ASN A 97 6.81 -0.71 -24.66
N ALA A 98 5.72 0.00 -25.00
CA ALA A 98 4.67 0.36 -24.06
C ALA A 98 3.99 -0.88 -23.47
N VAL A 99 3.53 -1.79 -24.34
CA VAL A 99 2.88 -3.05 -23.95
C VAL A 99 3.81 -3.93 -23.13
N ARG A 100 5.07 -4.08 -23.58
CA ARG A 100 6.08 -4.87 -22.84
C ARG A 100 6.37 -4.29 -21.46
N SER A 101 6.43 -2.97 -21.34
CA SER A 101 6.66 -2.30 -20.05
C SER A 101 5.48 -2.47 -19.11
N PHE A 102 4.24 -2.36 -19.61
CA PHE A 102 3.04 -2.62 -18.80
C PHE A 102 2.97 -4.08 -18.33
N GLN A 103 3.28 -5.05 -19.20
CA GLN A 103 3.36 -6.46 -18.83
C GLN A 103 4.40 -6.68 -17.72
N ARG A 104 5.56 -6.02 -17.81
CA ARG A 104 6.58 -6.07 -16.74
C ARG A 104 6.06 -5.49 -15.44
N ALA A 105 5.38 -4.34 -15.48
CA ALA A 105 4.78 -3.74 -14.29
C ALA A 105 3.81 -4.72 -13.60
N VAL A 106 2.90 -5.35 -14.35
CA VAL A 106 1.96 -6.35 -13.81
C VAL A 106 2.71 -7.55 -13.22
N SER A 107 3.72 -8.08 -13.92
CA SER A 107 4.53 -9.19 -13.42
C SER A 107 5.34 -8.85 -12.17
N SER A 108 5.69 -7.58 -11.98
CA SER A 108 6.44 -7.07 -10.83
C SER A 108 5.54 -6.69 -9.64
N GLY A 109 4.22 -6.73 -9.79
CA GLY A 109 3.27 -6.49 -8.69
C GLY A 109 2.33 -5.31 -8.88
N TYR A 110 2.28 -4.69 -10.07
CA TYR A 110 1.31 -3.61 -10.32
C TYR A 110 -0.12 -4.15 -10.23
N ARG A 111 -0.97 -3.53 -9.41
CA ARG A 111 -2.38 -3.94 -9.21
C ARG A 111 -3.40 -2.82 -9.34
N ASN A 112 -2.99 -1.56 -9.57
CA ASN A 112 -3.91 -0.42 -9.59
C ASN A 112 -4.74 -0.36 -10.90
N TYR A 113 -5.71 -1.27 -11.02
CA TYR A 113 -6.58 -1.43 -12.18
C TYR A 113 -7.31 -0.14 -12.55
N ASN A 114 -7.91 0.55 -11.57
CA ASN A 114 -8.70 1.75 -11.83
C ASN A 114 -7.85 2.90 -12.39
N HIS A 115 -6.61 3.05 -11.89
CA HIS A 115 -5.68 4.02 -12.45
C HIS A 115 -5.30 3.65 -13.89
N ALA A 116 -4.78 2.44 -14.13
CA ALA A 116 -4.39 2.01 -15.48
C ALA A 116 -5.54 2.07 -16.51
N LYS A 117 -6.77 1.81 -16.07
CA LYS A 117 -7.97 1.90 -16.90
C LYS A 117 -8.28 3.34 -17.34
N ALA A 118 -8.05 4.32 -16.46
CA ALA A 118 -8.40 5.73 -16.68
C ALA A 118 -7.23 6.59 -17.17
N ASP A 119 -5.99 6.15 -17.00
CA ASP A 119 -4.78 6.90 -17.33
C ASP A 119 -4.66 7.15 -18.85
N SER A 120 -4.83 8.40 -19.26
CA SER A 120 -4.81 8.82 -20.67
C SER A 120 -3.48 8.58 -21.38
N ASP A 121 -2.37 8.48 -20.64
CA ASP A 121 -1.06 8.23 -21.26
C ASP A 121 -1.02 6.87 -21.97
N LEU A 122 -1.85 5.93 -21.53
CA LEU A 122 -1.98 4.58 -22.07
C LEU A 122 -3.01 4.47 -23.21
N ASP A 123 -3.67 5.57 -23.61
CA ASP A 123 -4.73 5.53 -24.64
C ASP A 123 -4.27 4.91 -25.96
N PHE A 124 -3.02 5.16 -26.35
CA PHE A 124 -2.46 4.63 -27.60
C PHE A 124 -2.38 3.09 -27.66
N ILE A 125 -2.36 2.42 -26.50
CA ILE A 125 -2.30 0.96 -26.38
C ILE A 125 -3.59 0.34 -25.80
N ARG A 126 -4.64 1.13 -25.58
CA ARG A 126 -5.90 0.69 -24.95
C ARG A 126 -6.55 -0.51 -25.67
N ASP A 127 -6.44 -0.52 -26.99
CA ASP A 127 -7.01 -1.56 -27.85
C ASP A 127 -6.04 -2.72 -28.14
N ASP A 128 -4.80 -2.65 -27.63
CA ASP A 128 -3.84 -3.73 -27.78
C ASP A 128 -4.28 -4.98 -27.01
N LYS A 129 -4.23 -6.14 -27.67
CA LYS A 129 -4.69 -7.41 -27.11
C LYS A 129 -3.92 -7.79 -25.84
N VAL A 130 -2.60 -7.61 -25.83
CA VAL A 130 -1.76 -7.96 -24.68
C VAL A 130 -2.00 -6.98 -23.55
N PHE A 131 -2.12 -5.68 -23.84
CA PHE A 131 -2.50 -4.68 -22.82
C PHE A 131 -3.82 -5.04 -22.14
N ARG A 132 -4.87 -5.34 -22.91
CA ARG A 132 -6.19 -5.75 -22.37
C ARG A 132 -6.11 -7.03 -21.53
N GLN A 133 -5.30 -8.01 -21.94
CA GLN A 133 -5.06 -9.22 -21.15
C GLN A 133 -4.40 -8.91 -19.80
N GLN A 134 -3.36 -8.08 -19.80
CA GLN A 134 -2.67 -7.69 -18.56
C GLN A 134 -3.57 -6.83 -17.65
N LEU A 135 -4.37 -5.93 -18.22
CA LEU A 135 -5.33 -5.12 -17.46
C LEU A 135 -6.43 -6.00 -16.85
N ALA A 136 -6.93 -7.00 -17.58
CA ALA A 136 -7.88 -7.97 -17.05
C ALA A 136 -7.29 -8.80 -15.89
N ALA A 137 -6.02 -9.21 -16.01
CA ALA A 137 -5.34 -10.01 -14.98
C ALA A 137 -5.22 -9.31 -13.62
N ILE A 138 -5.17 -7.98 -13.60
CA ILE A 138 -5.10 -7.21 -12.35
C ILE A 138 -6.47 -6.76 -11.84
N ARG A 139 -7.56 -7.03 -12.57
CA ARG A 139 -8.89 -6.57 -12.22
C ARG A 139 -9.39 -7.14 -10.90
N GLU A 140 -9.17 -8.44 -10.66
CA GLU A 140 -9.58 -9.12 -9.43
C GLU A 140 -8.85 -8.61 -8.18
N HIS A 141 -7.77 -7.85 -8.37
CA HIS A 141 -6.94 -7.31 -7.30
C HIS A 141 -7.08 -5.79 -7.14
N GLY A 142 -7.61 -5.09 -8.15
CA GLY A 142 -7.65 -3.62 -8.18
C GLY A 142 -9.02 -3.00 -8.45
N ASP A 143 -10.02 -3.78 -8.86
CA ASP A 143 -11.39 -3.34 -9.09
C ASP A 143 -12.28 -3.86 -7.94
N TYR A 144 -12.21 -3.22 -6.77
CA TYR A 144 -12.92 -3.69 -5.58
C TYR A 144 -14.44 -3.76 -5.77
N VAL A 145 -15.02 -2.87 -6.59
CA VAL A 145 -16.45 -2.93 -6.91
C VAL A 145 -16.76 -4.18 -7.72
N TYR A 146 -15.97 -4.49 -8.75
CA TYR A 146 -16.12 -5.73 -9.50
C TYR A 146 -16.00 -6.96 -8.60
N VAL A 147 -15.00 -6.99 -7.71
CA VAL A 147 -14.80 -8.09 -6.76
C VAL A 147 -16.03 -8.27 -5.86
N LEU A 148 -16.55 -7.18 -5.29
CA LEU A 148 -17.75 -7.22 -4.44
C LEU A 148 -18.99 -7.71 -5.20
N GLN A 149 -19.14 -7.30 -6.47
CA GLN A 149 -20.25 -7.75 -7.33
C GLN A 149 -20.18 -9.24 -7.70
N GLN A 150 -19.02 -9.88 -7.60
CA GLN A 150 -18.89 -11.34 -7.80
C GLN A 150 -19.32 -12.15 -6.57
N ALA A 151 -19.52 -11.52 -5.41
CA ALA A 151 -19.94 -12.21 -4.21
C ALA A 151 -21.38 -12.74 -4.36
N LYS A 152 -21.63 -13.96 -3.86
CA LYS A 152 -22.99 -14.46 -3.71
C LYS A 152 -23.74 -13.59 -2.70
N GLY A 153 -25.07 -13.53 -2.82
CA GLY A 153 -25.91 -12.90 -1.80
C GLY A 153 -25.69 -13.53 -0.42
N TYR A 154 -25.97 -12.75 0.63
CA TYR A 154 -25.88 -13.23 2.01
C TYR A 154 -26.80 -14.44 2.21
N ALA A 155 -26.31 -15.45 2.93
CA ALA A 155 -27.13 -16.59 3.31
C ALA A 155 -28.24 -16.12 4.27
N ALA A 156 -29.48 -16.54 4.02
CA ALA A 156 -30.62 -16.21 4.89
C ALA A 156 -30.56 -16.93 6.25
N LYS A 157 -29.79 -18.02 6.32
CA LYS A 157 -29.49 -18.75 7.55
C LYS A 157 -27.98 -18.89 7.66
N ASP A 158 -27.45 -18.52 8.82
CA ASP A 158 -26.06 -18.74 9.17
C ASP A 158 -25.99 -19.92 10.14
N ASP A 159 -25.53 -21.07 9.63
CA ASP A 159 -25.33 -22.27 10.44
C ASP A 159 -23.97 -22.26 11.16
N GLN A 160 -23.18 -21.17 11.02
CA GLN A 160 -21.92 -21.04 11.75
C GLN A 160 -22.16 -20.91 13.25
N LYS A 161 -21.58 -21.85 14.00
CA LYS A 161 -21.57 -21.82 15.46
C LYS A 161 -20.50 -20.85 15.94
N LEU A 162 -20.85 -19.57 16.01
CA LEU A 162 -20.02 -18.58 16.70
C LEU A 162 -20.05 -18.82 18.22
N PRO A 163 -18.94 -18.60 18.94
CA PRO A 163 -18.94 -18.65 20.39
C PRO A 163 -19.98 -17.69 20.97
N ALA A 164 -20.69 -18.13 22.02
CA ALA A 164 -21.57 -17.23 22.76
C ALA A 164 -20.73 -16.12 23.41
N PHE A 165 -21.15 -14.87 23.25
CA PHE A 165 -20.53 -13.71 23.89
C PHE A 165 -21.61 -12.79 24.43
N ARG A 166 -21.21 -11.91 25.36
CA ARG A 166 -22.06 -10.86 25.93
C ARG A 166 -21.36 -9.53 25.80
N TYR A 167 -22.15 -8.47 25.66
CA TYR A 167 -21.65 -7.10 25.74
C TYR A 167 -21.39 -6.74 27.19
N GLN A 168 -20.29 -6.04 27.46
CA GLN A 168 -20.02 -5.50 28.78
C GLN A 168 -21.04 -4.40 29.10
N GLY A 169 -21.65 -4.43 30.28
CA GLY A 169 -22.62 -3.43 30.71
C GLY A 169 -21.98 -2.06 30.94
N ALA A 170 -22.69 -0.99 30.62
CA ALA A 170 -22.22 0.39 30.83
C ALA A 170 -22.01 0.75 32.31
N ASP A 171 -22.55 -0.06 33.21
CA ASP A 171 -22.35 0.00 34.67
C ASP A 171 -21.02 -0.61 35.12
N ASN A 172 -20.27 -1.25 34.22
CA ASN A 172 -18.92 -1.72 34.53
C ASN A 172 -18.03 -0.56 35.03
N PRO A 173 -17.32 -0.71 36.16
CA PRO A 173 -16.56 0.39 36.74
C PRO A 173 -15.55 1.06 35.80
N GLN A 174 -14.89 0.29 34.92
CA GLN A 174 -13.92 0.84 33.95
C GLN A 174 -14.62 1.68 32.88
N LEU A 175 -15.78 1.24 32.40
CA LEU A 175 -16.57 1.97 31.41
C LEU A 175 -17.22 3.22 32.02
N VAL A 176 -17.69 3.16 33.27
CA VAL A 176 -18.17 4.32 34.02
C VAL A 176 -17.06 5.36 34.19
N ALA A 177 -15.85 4.91 34.56
CA ALA A 177 -14.69 5.79 34.68
C ALA A 177 -14.35 6.43 33.33
N LEU A 178 -14.26 5.64 32.25
CA LEU A 178 -14.01 6.14 30.89
C LEU A 178 -15.02 7.21 30.48
N ARG A 179 -16.33 6.91 30.65
CA ARG A 179 -17.43 7.83 30.34
C ARG A 179 -17.29 9.17 31.06
N ARG A 180 -16.97 9.13 32.35
CA ARG A 180 -16.83 10.33 33.20
C ARG A 180 -15.57 11.11 32.87
N THR A 181 -14.43 10.45 32.75
CA THR A 181 -13.12 11.07 32.46
C THR A 181 -13.18 11.90 31.19
N TYR A 182 -13.75 11.34 30.12
CA TYR A 182 -13.79 11.99 28.81
C TYR A 182 -15.11 12.70 28.51
N LYS A 183 -16.07 12.73 29.44
CA LYS A 183 -17.40 13.35 29.26
C LYS A 183 -18.12 12.85 27.99
N LEU A 184 -18.12 11.53 27.78
CA LEU A 184 -18.58 10.93 26.53
C LEU A 184 -20.04 11.25 26.18
N ASP A 185 -20.90 11.50 27.17
CA ASP A 185 -22.28 11.94 26.94
C ASP A 185 -22.37 13.26 26.14
N SER A 186 -21.50 14.21 26.50
CA SER A 186 -21.46 15.51 25.82
C SER A 186 -20.91 15.39 24.41
N ILE A 187 -19.95 14.48 24.20
CA ILE A 187 -19.37 14.20 22.89
C ILE A 187 -20.40 13.51 21.99
N ALA A 188 -21.08 12.49 22.50
CA ALA A 188 -22.15 11.81 21.77
C ALA A 188 -23.23 12.82 21.35
N GLY A 189 -23.61 13.72 22.26
CA GLY A 189 -24.65 14.71 22.04
C GLY A 189 -26.06 14.11 22.13
N ALA A 190 -27.05 14.92 21.78
CA ALA A 190 -28.47 14.61 21.94
C ALA A 190 -29.19 14.17 20.65
N GLY A 191 -28.43 13.91 19.57
CA GLY A 191 -28.98 13.45 18.29
C GLY A 191 -29.48 12.00 18.30
N ASN A 192 -29.93 11.51 17.15
CA ASN A 192 -30.27 10.09 16.97
C ASN A 192 -29.03 9.18 17.16
N GLU A 193 -29.24 7.87 17.29
CA GLU A 193 -28.15 6.93 17.58
C GLU A 193 -27.04 6.97 16.54
N VAL A 194 -27.36 7.05 15.24
CA VAL A 194 -26.36 7.12 14.18
C VAL A 194 -25.49 8.37 14.31
N SER A 195 -26.08 9.54 14.54
CA SER A 195 -25.33 10.78 14.78
C SER A 195 -24.45 10.67 16.02
N ARG A 196 -24.95 10.05 17.10
CA ARG A 196 -24.17 9.83 18.33
C ARG A 196 -22.99 8.87 18.09
N PHE A 197 -23.18 7.82 17.29
CA PHE A 197 -22.09 6.92 16.91
C PHE A 197 -21.00 7.66 16.16
N ILE A 198 -21.39 8.44 15.14
CA ILE A 198 -20.48 9.23 14.31
C ILE A 198 -19.71 10.26 15.13
N ASN A 199 -20.36 10.96 16.06
CA ASN A 199 -19.69 11.93 16.94
C ASN A 199 -18.61 11.28 17.81
N LEU A 200 -18.90 10.11 18.39
CA LEU A 200 -17.92 9.36 19.20
C LEU A 200 -16.77 8.83 18.33
N LEU A 201 -17.07 8.35 17.12
CA LEU A 201 -16.05 7.91 16.15
C LEU A 201 -15.12 9.07 15.77
N HIS A 202 -15.67 10.24 15.44
CA HIS A 202 -14.88 11.43 15.13
C HIS A 202 -14.01 11.85 16.31
N TRP A 203 -14.57 11.86 17.52
CA TRP A 203 -13.80 12.17 18.70
C TRP A 203 -12.62 11.22 18.89
N VAL A 204 -12.81 9.89 18.76
CA VAL A 204 -11.69 8.93 18.85
C VAL A 204 -10.64 9.21 17.77
N HIS A 205 -11.06 9.47 16.53
CA HIS A 205 -10.17 9.81 15.41
C HIS A 205 -9.34 11.07 15.68
N GLU A 206 -9.94 12.08 16.30
CA GLU A 206 -9.26 13.32 16.67
C GLU A 206 -8.32 13.16 17.87
N GLN A 207 -8.63 12.25 18.80
CA GLN A 207 -7.78 12.00 19.98
C GLN A 207 -6.54 11.16 19.64
N VAL A 208 -6.65 10.23 18.70
CA VAL A 208 -5.61 9.24 18.43
C VAL A 208 -5.36 9.11 16.93
N PRO A 209 -4.19 9.54 16.43
CA PRO A 209 -3.83 9.34 15.03
C PRO A 209 -3.64 7.85 14.73
N HIS A 210 -3.96 7.44 13.50
CA HIS A 210 -3.66 6.09 13.03
C HIS A 210 -2.16 5.94 12.75
N ASP A 211 -1.56 4.91 13.33
CA ASP A 211 -0.16 4.51 13.10
C ASP A 211 -0.08 2.99 12.94
N GLY A 212 -0.23 2.51 11.71
CA GLY A 212 -0.20 1.08 11.36
C GLY A 212 1.20 0.44 11.49
N ASN A 213 2.26 1.25 11.57
CA ASN A 213 3.64 0.79 11.63
C ASN A 213 4.14 0.58 13.07
N ARG A 214 3.29 0.85 14.06
CA ARG A 214 3.66 0.82 15.47
C ARG A 214 2.78 -0.15 16.25
N GLU A 215 3.43 -0.98 17.06
CA GLU A 215 2.75 -1.88 17.99
C GLU A 215 1.95 -1.11 19.05
N ASN A 216 0.76 -1.59 19.36
CA ASN A 216 -0.05 -1.01 20.42
C ASN A 216 0.59 -1.23 21.80
N PRO A 217 0.37 -0.31 22.76
CA PRO A 217 0.73 -0.52 24.15
C PRO A 217 0.22 -1.86 24.72
N ALA A 218 0.91 -2.37 25.74
CA ALA A 218 0.63 -3.68 26.34
C ALA A 218 -0.78 -3.76 26.96
N LEU A 219 -1.24 -2.68 27.60
CA LEU A 219 -2.60 -2.59 28.14
C LEU A 219 -3.57 -2.23 27.02
N ARG A 220 -4.60 -3.06 26.86
CA ARG A 220 -5.54 -3.03 25.72
C ARG A 220 -6.96 -2.66 26.16
N ASN A 221 -7.08 -1.55 26.89
CA ASN A 221 -8.37 -0.90 27.20
C ASN A 221 -8.30 0.59 26.82
N ALA A 222 -9.45 1.22 26.65
CA ALA A 222 -9.53 2.58 26.13
C ALA A 222 -8.84 3.60 27.03
N GLN A 223 -9.01 3.49 28.35
CA GLN A 223 -8.44 4.44 29.30
C GLN A 223 -6.91 4.48 29.23
N ASP A 224 -6.27 3.32 29.26
CA ASP A 224 -4.81 3.21 29.20
C ASP A 224 -4.27 3.60 27.81
N LEU A 225 -4.93 3.15 26.74
CA LEU A 225 -4.53 3.47 25.37
C LEU A 225 -4.60 4.99 25.11
N LEU A 226 -5.70 5.64 25.50
CA LEU A 226 -5.85 7.09 25.37
C LEU A 226 -4.81 7.85 26.20
N THR A 227 -4.56 7.41 27.44
CA THR A 227 -3.57 8.02 28.33
C THR A 227 -2.17 7.96 27.72
N VAL A 228 -1.77 6.80 27.19
CA VAL A 228 -0.47 6.60 26.54
C VAL A 228 -0.36 7.47 25.29
N CYS A 229 -1.40 7.50 24.43
CA CYS A 229 -1.39 8.32 23.21
C CYS A 229 -1.24 9.82 23.51
N GLN A 230 -1.96 10.32 24.52
CA GLN A 230 -1.87 11.72 24.94
C GLN A 230 -0.51 12.08 25.54
N ARG A 231 0.06 11.19 26.37
CA ARG A 231 1.35 11.37 27.02
C ARG A 231 2.52 11.34 26.04
N GLU A 232 2.54 10.33 25.17
CA GLU A 232 3.67 10.07 24.28
C GLU A 232 3.50 10.70 22.89
N LYS A 233 2.37 11.37 22.63
CA LYS A 233 2.03 11.97 21.32
C LYS A 233 2.18 10.97 20.18
N ARG A 234 1.63 9.76 20.40
CA ARG A 234 1.73 8.62 19.47
C ARG A 234 0.37 8.17 18.97
N GLY A 235 0.38 7.43 17.87
CA GLY A 235 -0.79 6.75 17.33
C GLY A 235 -0.94 5.29 17.76
N LEU A 236 -2.05 4.71 17.31
CA LEU A 236 -2.39 3.29 17.43
C LEU A 236 -2.66 2.70 16.05
N ASN A 237 -2.41 1.39 15.91
CA ASN A 237 -2.84 0.66 14.72
C ASN A 237 -4.36 0.38 14.76
N CYS A 238 -4.89 -0.22 13.69
CA CYS A 238 -6.32 -0.51 13.52
C CYS A 238 -6.94 -1.22 14.73
N ARG A 239 -6.24 -2.17 15.35
CA ARG A 239 -6.71 -2.91 16.53
C ARG A 239 -6.82 -2.01 17.76
N GLY A 240 -5.87 -1.10 17.95
CA GLY A 240 -5.86 -0.21 19.12
C GLY A 240 -7.00 0.81 19.04
N LEU A 241 -7.17 1.43 17.86
CA LEU A 241 -8.30 2.32 17.60
C LEU A 241 -9.65 1.61 17.77
N ALA A 242 -9.79 0.39 17.23
CA ALA A 242 -11.02 -0.37 17.34
C ALA A 242 -11.34 -0.76 18.79
N THR A 243 -10.32 -1.06 19.61
CA THR A 243 -10.49 -1.28 21.05
C THR A 243 -11.01 -0.03 21.76
N VAL A 244 -10.39 1.13 21.51
CA VAL A 244 -10.80 2.41 22.12
C VAL A 244 -12.26 2.72 21.76
N LEU A 245 -12.59 2.69 20.46
CA LEU A 245 -13.92 3.02 19.99
C LEU A 245 -14.97 2.02 20.49
N ASN A 246 -14.61 0.73 20.61
CA ASN A 246 -15.51 -0.29 21.16
C ASN A 246 -15.93 0.03 22.60
N GLU A 247 -14.96 0.32 23.46
CA GLU A 247 -15.24 0.63 24.86
C GLU A 247 -15.94 1.98 25.03
N VAL A 248 -15.64 2.97 24.18
CA VAL A 248 -16.37 4.24 24.12
C VAL A 248 -17.86 4.02 23.84
N TYR A 249 -18.20 3.16 22.88
CA TYR A 249 -19.60 2.79 22.62
C TYR A 249 -20.24 2.03 23.78
N LEU A 250 -19.53 1.03 24.34
CA LEU A 250 -20.02 0.26 25.48
C LEU A 250 -20.26 1.16 26.71
N ALA A 251 -19.42 2.16 26.94
CA ALA A 251 -19.53 3.11 28.04
C ALA A 251 -20.79 4.00 27.95
N ILE A 252 -21.25 4.31 26.75
CA ILE A 252 -22.54 5.00 26.53
C ILE A 252 -23.72 4.04 26.70
N GLY A 253 -23.50 2.72 26.57
CA GLY A 253 -24.53 1.69 26.65
C GLY A 253 -24.91 1.05 25.32
N TYR A 254 -24.15 1.33 24.26
CA TYR A 254 -24.39 0.73 22.96
C TYR A 254 -23.77 -0.66 22.87
N LYS A 255 -24.51 -1.58 22.23
CA LYS A 255 -24.02 -2.94 21.96
C LYS A 255 -23.01 -2.86 20.80
N ALA A 256 -21.73 -2.85 21.16
CA ALA A 256 -20.63 -2.78 20.20
C ALA A 256 -19.65 -3.95 20.37
N ARG A 257 -19.07 -4.37 19.25
CA ARG A 257 -17.94 -5.29 19.18
C ARG A 257 -16.96 -4.83 18.12
N PHE A 258 -15.67 -5.14 18.27
CA PHE A 258 -14.75 -5.06 17.14
C PHE A 258 -14.67 -6.39 16.39
N VAL A 259 -14.37 -6.33 15.11
CA VAL A 259 -14.28 -7.48 14.20
C VAL A 259 -12.94 -7.42 13.48
N GLY A 260 -12.17 -8.50 13.58
CA GLY A 260 -10.96 -8.67 12.77
C GLY A 260 -11.33 -9.10 11.36
N CYS A 261 -10.68 -8.48 10.38
CA CYS A 261 -10.90 -8.69 8.96
C CYS A 261 -9.58 -9.03 8.29
N LEU A 262 -9.65 -9.97 7.34
CA LEU A 262 -8.56 -10.29 6.43
C LEU A 262 -8.97 -9.88 5.01
N PRO A 263 -8.01 -9.48 4.17
CA PRO A 263 -8.26 -9.18 2.78
C PRO A 263 -8.81 -10.41 2.05
N LYS A 264 -9.64 -10.16 1.02
CA LYS A 264 -10.11 -11.22 0.12
C LYS A 264 -8.97 -11.77 -0.73
N ASP A 265 -8.03 -10.89 -1.09
CA ASP A 265 -6.79 -11.25 -1.77
C ASP A 265 -5.86 -11.97 -0.79
N THR A 266 -5.60 -13.25 -1.02
CA THR A 266 -4.75 -14.07 -0.14
C THR A 266 -3.26 -13.72 -0.25
N THR A 267 -2.88 -12.90 -1.22
CA THR A 267 -1.50 -12.40 -1.35
C THR A 267 -1.27 -11.14 -0.53
N ASP A 268 -2.34 -10.43 -0.14
CA ASP A 268 -2.28 -9.32 0.79
C ASP A 268 -2.14 -9.86 2.24
N GLN A 269 -1.09 -9.42 2.92
CA GLN A 269 -0.76 -9.84 4.28
C GLN A 269 -1.24 -8.85 5.34
N ASP A 270 -1.90 -7.76 4.95
CA ASP A 270 -2.45 -6.80 5.88
C ASP A 270 -3.66 -7.40 6.63
N SER A 271 -4.03 -6.77 7.73
CA SER A 271 -5.24 -7.08 8.48
C SER A 271 -5.90 -5.81 8.96
N HIS A 272 -7.22 -5.83 9.03
CA HIS A 272 -7.97 -4.67 9.49
C HIS A 272 -8.87 -5.02 10.67
N VAL A 273 -9.16 -4.05 11.52
CA VAL A 273 -10.09 -4.23 12.64
C VAL A 273 -11.08 -3.09 12.62
N ILE A 274 -12.37 -3.44 12.57
CA ILE A 274 -13.49 -2.49 12.52
C ILE A 274 -14.36 -2.62 13.76
N ASN A 275 -15.24 -1.65 14.01
CA ASN A 275 -16.31 -1.76 15.00
C ASN A 275 -17.66 -2.01 14.32
N ALA A 276 -18.45 -2.91 14.89
CA ALA A 276 -19.87 -3.06 14.61
C ALA A 276 -20.66 -2.63 15.84
N VAL A 277 -21.54 -1.65 15.68
CA VAL A 277 -22.41 -1.10 16.73
C VAL A 277 -23.87 -1.24 16.32
N TYR A 278 -24.72 -1.70 17.23
CA TYR A 278 -26.13 -1.95 16.96
C TYR A 278 -26.98 -0.72 17.25
N SER A 279 -27.78 -0.30 16.27
CA SER A 279 -28.82 0.73 16.45
C SER A 279 -30.17 0.06 16.70
N THR A 280 -30.93 0.58 17.65
CA THR A 280 -32.30 0.18 17.99
C THR A 280 -33.37 1.10 17.38
N THR A 281 -32.98 2.25 16.83
CA THR A 281 -33.88 3.24 16.22
C THR A 281 -34.06 3.03 14.73
#